data_AF-A0A857F3W9-F1
#
_entry.id   AF-A0A857F3W9-F1
#
_cell.length_a   1.000
_cell.length_b   1.000
_cell.length_c   1.000
_cell.angle_alpha   90.00
_cell.angle_beta   90.00
_cell.angle_gamma   90.00
#
_symmetry.space_group_name_H-M   'P 1'
#
loop_
_entity.id
_entity.type
_entity.pdbx_description
1 polymer ?
#
loop_
_entity_poly.entity_id
_entity_poly.type
_entity_poly.pdbx_seq_one_letter_code
_entity_poly.pdbx_strand_id
1 'polypeptide(L)'
;MNTENQVRQSLQNIELAMRAIDLWQTVSPQIEAFESNEPFSIDTMEAEQWLQWVLIPRMYALLESKGPLPTRFAITPYFEEALSGEGRPDCTVLLVELQRLDDLLNKENN
;
A
#
# COMPACT_ATOMS: atom_id res chain seq x y z
N MET A 1 -7.26 12.03 18.51
CA MET A 1 -6.73 12.07 17.14
C MET A 1 -7.54 11.07 16.32
N ASN A 2 -8.13 11.46 15.19
CA ASN A 2 -8.96 10.55 14.39
C ASN A 2 -8.06 9.57 13.63
N THR A 3 -8.30 8.26 13.79
CA THR A 3 -7.56 7.19 13.10
C THR A 3 -7.53 7.40 11.59
N GLU A 4 -8.63 7.91 11.02
CA GLU A 4 -8.73 8.31 9.61
C GLU A 4 -7.60 9.26 9.16
N ASN A 5 -7.25 10.25 9.99
CA ASN A 5 -6.17 11.17 9.67
C ASN A 5 -4.79 10.49 9.76
N GLN A 6 -4.59 9.56 10.70
CA GLN A 6 -3.35 8.79 10.79
C GLN A 6 -3.15 7.90 9.56
N VAL A 7 -4.23 7.27 9.08
CA VAL A 7 -4.22 6.47 7.84
C VAL A 7 -3.88 7.38 6.66
N ARG A 8 -4.55 8.53 6.49
CA ARG A 8 -4.23 9.48 5.40
C ARG A 8 -2.77 9.93 5.41
N GLN A 9 -2.23 10.25 6.59
CA GLN A 9 -0.83 10.65 6.72
C GLN A 9 0.12 9.51 6.33
N SER A 10 -0.17 8.28 6.75
CA SER A 10 0.63 7.11 6.36
C SER A 10 0.60 6.87 4.86
N LEU A 11 -0.58 6.98 4.21
CA LEU A 11 -0.71 6.86 2.75
C LEU A 11 0.14 7.92 2.01
N GLN A 12 0.16 9.17 2.50
CA GLN A 12 0.98 10.24 1.92
C GLN A 12 2.48 9.96 2.08
N ASN A 13 2.90 9.48 3.25
CA ASN A 13 4.29 9.11 3.48
C ASN A 13 4.73 7.93 2.59
N ILE A 14 3.86 6.94 2.39
CA ILE A 14 4.10 5.82 1.47
C ILE A 14 4.35 6.36 0.05
N GLU A 15 3.49 7.26 -0.45
CA GLU A 15 3.69 7.91 -1.76
C GLU A 15 5.03 8.65 -1.84
N LEU A 16 5.37 9.44 -0.81
CA LEU A 16 6.64 10.17 -0.76
C LEU A 16 7.84 9.22 -0.72
N ALA A 17 7.76 8.15 0.05
CA ALA A 17 8.80 7.13 0.14
C ALA A 17 9.02 6.46 -1.22
N MET A 18 7.94 6.03 -1.90
CA MET A 18 8.00 5.45 -3.24
C MET A 18 8.63 6.41 -4.27
N ARG A 19 8.24 7.70 -4.24
CA ARG A 19 8.83 8.72 -5.12
C ARG A 19 10.31 8.96 -4.84
N ALA A 20 10.73 8.90 -3.56
CA ALA A 20 12.11 9.12 -3.18
C ALA A 20 13.06 8.00 -3.67
N ILE A 21 12.54 6.79 -3.82
CA ILE A 21 13.30 5.61 -4.29
C ILE A 21 12.99 5.22 -5.74
N ASP A 22 12.34 6.11 -6.50
CA ASP A 22 11.98 5.91 -7.92
C ASP A 22 11.08 4.67 -8.20
N LEU A 23 10.36 4.17 -7.18
CA LEU A 23 9.34 3.12 -7.35
C LEU A 23 7.97 3.67 -7.76
N TRP A 24 7.79 5.00 -7.71
CA TRP A 24 6.53 5.63 -8.09
C TRP A 24 6.36 5.59 -9.60
N GLN A 25 5.33 4.87 -10.07
CA GLN A 25 5.08 4.70 -11.50
C GLN A 25 4.24 5.87 -12.01
N THR A 26 4.63 6.42 -13.16
CA THR A 26 3.83 7.48 -13.82
C THR A 26 2.80 6.90 -14.77
N VAL A 27 2.99 5.65 -15.18
CA VAL A 27 2.11 4.92 -16.10
C VAL A 27 1.21 4.00 -15.28
N SER A 28 -0.10 4.14 -15.47
CA SER A 28 -1.08 3.23 -14.88
C SER A 28 -0.94 1.83 -15.49
N PRO A 29 -1.09 0.75 -14.70
CA PRO A 29 -1.10 -0.60 -15.25
C PRO A 29 -2.31 -0.80 -16.16
N GLN A 30 -2.26 -1.85 -16.99
CA GLN A 30 -3.37 -2.18 -17.89
C GLN A 30 -4.66 -2.43 -17.10
N ILE A 31 -5.81 -2.11 -17.70
CA ILE A 31 -7.13 -2.30 -17.07
C ILE A 31 -7.31 -3.76 -16.64
N GLU A 32 -6.84 -4.70 -17.46
CA GLU A 32 -6.83 -6.14 -17.17
C GLU A 32 -6.14 -6.48 -15.84
N ALA A 33 -5.14 -5.71 -15.42
CA ALA A 33 -4.45 -5.92 -14.16
C ALA A 33 -5.29 -5.58 -12.92
N PHE A 34 -6.28 -4.70 -13.08
CA PHE A 34 -7.28 -4.40 -12.05
C PHE A 34 -8.39 -5.44 -12.02
N GLU A 35 -8.60 -6.18 -13.11
CA GLU A 35 -9.60 -7.26 -13.22
C GLU A 35 -9.09 -8.61 -12.68
N SER A 36 -7.87 -8.63 -12.14
CA SER A 36 -7.30 -9.80 -11.47
C SER A 36 -8.20 -10.34 -10.37
N ASN A 37 -8.46 -11.65 -10.41
CA ASN A 37 -9.19 -12.36 -9.35
C ASN A 37 -8.27 -12.85 -8.22
N GLU A 38 -6.96 -12.75 -8.40
CA GLU A 38 -5.98 -13.17 -7.40
C GLU A 38 -5.80 -12.13 -6.29
N PRO A 39 -5.53 -12.56 -5.04
CA PRO A 39 -5.23 -11.64 -3.96
C PRO A 39 -4.03 -10.78 -4.33
N PHE A 40 -4.11 -9.47 -4.08
CA PHE A 40 -3.06 -8.47 -4.39
C PHE A 40 -2.69 -8.33 -5.89
N SER A 41 -3.49 -8.90 -6.81
CA SER A 41 -3.21 -8.87 -8.25
C SER A 41 -1.79 -9.35 -8.62
N ILE A 42 -1.25 -10.31 -7.87
CA ILE A 42 0.15 -10.77 -7.98
C ILE A 42 0.52 -11.34 -9.36
N ASP A 43 -0.45 -11.80 -10.14
CA ASP A 43 -0.24 -12.37 -11.47
C ASP A 43 -0.13 -11.30 -12.56
N THR A 44 -0.90 -10.22 -12.42
CA THR A 44 -1.03 -9.20 -13.46
C THR A 44 -0.36 -7.87 -13.13
N MET A 45 0.06 -7.67 -11.88
CA MET A 45 0.52 -6.38 -11.37
C MET A 45 1.72 -6.54 -10.44
N GLU A 46 2.70 -5.65 -10.56
CA GLU A 46 3.81 -5.60 -9.61
C GLU A 46 3.35 -5.04 -8.26
N ALA A 47 4.03 -5.43 -7.17
CA ALA A 47 3.68 -4.99 -5.83
C ALA A 47 3.60 -3.45 -5.71
N GLU A 48 4.57 -2.73 -6.27
CA GLU A 48 4.60 -1.26 -6.29
C GLU A 48 3.44 -0.63 -7.09
N GLN A 49 3.00 -1.27 -8.17
CA GLN A 49 1.85 -0.82 -8.97
C GLN A 49 0.56 -1.02 -8.18
N TRP A 50 0.41 -2.18 -7.53
CA TRP A 50 -0.73 -2.48 -6.68
C TRP A 50 -0.83 -1.49 -5.51
N LEU A 51 0.31 -1.13 -4.93
CA LEU A 51 0.36 -0.18 -3.81
C LEU A 51 -0.22 1.18 -4.20
N GLN A 52 0.28 1.77 -5.29
CA GLN A 52 -0.13 3.12 -5.67
C GLN A 52 -1.51 3.19 -6.34
N TRP A 53 -1.89 2.17 -7.12
CA TRP A 53 -3.12 2.19 -7.93
C TRP A 53 -4.29 1.44 -7.32
N VAL A 54 -4.04 0.49 -6.41
CA VAL A 54 -5.11 -0.25 -5.73
C VAL A 54 -5.19 0.20 -4.28
N LEU A 55 -4.10 0.10 -3.52
CA LEU A 55 -4.17 0.36 -2.08
C LEU A 55 -4.49 1.82 -1.76
N ILE A 56 -3.68 2.77 -2.26
CA ILE A 56 -3.87 4.20 -1.96
C ILE A 56 -5.30 4.68 -2.24
N PRO A 57 -5.84 4.56 -3.48
CA PRO A 57 -7.19 5.04 -3.77
C PRO A 57 -8.27 4.25 -3.03
N ARG A 58 -8.10 2.94 -2.82
CA ARG A 58 -9.05 2.13 -2.03
C ARG A 58 -9.14 2.62 -0.59
N MET A 59 -8.02 2.96 0.03
CA MET A 59 -7.99 3.46 1.40
C MET A 59 -8.61 4.86 1.49
N TYR A 60 -8.32 5.75 0.54
CA TYR A 60 -9.02 7.05 0.47
C TYR A 60 -10.53 6.88 0.34
N ALA A 61 -11.01 5.99 -0.54
CA ALA A 61 -12.43 5.73 -0.70
C ALA A 61 -13.08 5.21 0.60
N LEU A 62 -12.41 4.33 1.35
CA LEU A 62 -12.90 3.85 2.65
C LEU A 62 -13.01 4.98 3.68
N LEU A 63 -12.01 5.86 3.71
CA LEU A 63 -11.98 7.03 4.59
C LEU A 63 -13.07 8.04 4.23
N GLU A 64 -13.31 8.28 2.95
CA GLU A 64 -14.39 9.17 2.47
C GLU A 64 -15.77 8.60 2.74
N SER A 65 -15.93 7.28 2.53
CA SER A 65 -17.18 6.57 2.81
C SER A 65 -17.45 6.39 4.32
N LYS A 66 -16.50 6.78 5.20
CA LYS A 66 -16.51 6.46 6.64
C LYS A 66 -16.81 4.97 6.90
N GLY A 67 -16.34 4.12 5.99
CA GLY A 67 -16.53 2.68 6.08
C GLY A 67 -15.63 2.08 7.17
N PRO A 68 -15.94 0.86 7.64
CA PRO A 68 -15.03 0.15 8.53
C PRO A 68 -13.70 -0.10 7.82
N LEU A 69 -12.60 0.29 8.45
CA LEU A 69 -11.26 0.00 7.96
C LEU A 69 -10.99 -1.51 8.03
N PRO A 70 -10.21 -2.08 7.10
CA PRO A 70 -9.89 -3.49 7.12
C PRO A 70 -9.03 -3.83 8.35
N THR A 71 -9.54 -4.70 9.22
CA THR A 71 -8.89 -5.10 10.48
C THR A 71 -8.01 -6.34 10.37
N ARG A 72 -7.84 -6.88 9.16
CA ARG A 72 -6.97 -8.03 8.87
C ARG A 72 -6.14 -7.73 7.63
N PHE A 73 -5.38 -6.66 7.75
CA PHE A 73 -4.58 -6.12 6.68
C PHE A 73 -3.12 -6.41 7.02
N ALA A 74 -2.40 -7.10 6.13
CA ALA A 74 -1.01 -7.51 6.30
C ALA A 74 -0.30 -7.48 4.96
N ILE A 75 0.25 -6.33 4.57
CA ILE A 75 0.96 -6.16 3.28
C ILE A 75 2.46 -6.11 3.44
N THR A 76 2.94 -5.63 4.59
CA THR A 76 4.38 -5.49 4.87
C THR A 76 5.20 -6.74 4.50
N PRO A 77 4.85 -7.98 4.93
CA PRO A 77 5.64 -9.16 4.59
C PRO A 77 5.67 -9.44 3.07
N TYR A 78 4.55 -9.23 2.38
CA TYR A 78 4.48 -9.41 0.93
C TYR A 78 5.38 -8.42 0.19
N PHE A 79 5.36 -7.14 0.59
CA PHE A 79 6.22 -6.11 0.01
C PHE A 79 7.69 -6.31 0.37
N GLU A 80 7.97 -6.76 1.59
CA GLU A 80 9.33 -7.09 2.01
C GLU A 80 9.91 -8.17 1.11
N GLU A 81 9.18 -9.26 0.85
CA GLU A 81 9.63 -10.31 -0.07
C GLU A 81 9.73 -9.79 -1.52
N ALA A 82 8.74 -9.04 -2.01
CA ALA A 82 8.75 -8.52 -3.39
C ALA A 82 9.87 -7.50 -3.64
N LEU A 83 10.25 -6.72 -2.62
CA LEU A 83 11.28 -5.69 -2.70
C LEU A 83 12.67 -6.15 -2.24
N SER A 84 12.80 -7.37 -1.67
CA SER A 84 14.09 -7.94 -1.24
C SER A 84 14.99 -8.44 -2.39
N GLY A 85 14.64 -8.16 -3.66
CA GLY A 85 15.41 -8.60 -4.83
C GLY A 85 16.75 -7.88 -4.99
N GLU A 86 17.77 -8.60 -5.48
CA GLU A 86 19.08 -8.01 -5.81
C GLU A 86 18.93 -6.90 -6.86
N GLY A 87 19.47 -5.70 -6.55
CA GLY A 87 19.43 -4.53 -7.42
C GLY A 87 18.27 -3.55 -7.16
N ARG A 88 17.43 -3.79 -6.15
CA ARG A 88 16.41 -2.82 -5.70
C ARG A 88 17.04 -1.76 -4.77
N PRO A 89 16.53 -0.51 -4.80
CA PRO A 89 16.96 0.55 -3.87
C PRO A 89 16.53 0.26 -2.44
N ASP A 90 17.11 0.97 -1.46
CA ASP A 90 16.75 0.88 -0.04
C ASP A 90 15.27 1.21 0.19
N CYS A 91 14.43 0.16 0.25
CA CYS A 91 13.00 0.27 0.51
C CYS A 91 12.67 0.31 2.00
N THR A 92 13.67 0.41 2.89
CA THR A 92 13.46 0.38 4.34
C THR A 92 12.46 1.44 4.81
N VAL A 93 12.56 2.66 4.27
CA VAL A 93 11.62 3.75 4.62
C VAL A 93 10.20 3.40 4.19
N LEU A 94 10.04 2.82 3.00
CA LEU A 94 8.74 2.37 2.49
C LEU A 94 8.17 1.25 3.37
N LEU A 95 8.96 0.23 3.68
CA LEU A 95 8.55 -0.90 4.52
C LEU A 95 8.12 -0.46 5.92
N VAL A 96 8.82 0.52 6.52
CA VAL A 96 8.43 1.10 7.81
C VAL A 96 7.07 1.78 7.75
N GLU A 97 6.79 2.55 6.69
CA GLU A 97 5.49 3.21 6.53
C GLU A 97 4.36 2.21 6.22
N LEU A 98 4.65 1.15 5.46
CA LEU A 98 3.71 0.03 5.25
C LEU A 98 3.39 -0.67 6.57
N GLN A 99 4.41 -1.00 7.38
CA GLN A 99 4.23 -1.63 8.68
C GLN A 99 3.44 -0.75 9.65
N ARG A 100 3.67 0.56 9.60
CA ARG A 100 2.93 1.52 10.40
C ARG A 100 1.45 1.56 10.00
N LEU A 101 1.16 1.55 8.70
CA LEU A 101 -0.21 1.45 8.20
C LEU A 101 -0.86 0.14 8.66
N ASP A 102 -0.14 -0.97 8.57
CA ASP A 102 -0.56 -2.29 9.03
C ASP A 102 -0.95 -2.28 10.51
N ASP A 103 -0.07 -1.79 11.40
CA ASP A 103 -0.33 -1.67 12.84
C ASP A 103 -1.56 -0.77 13.09
N LEU A 104 -1.63 0.39 12.43
CA LEU A 104 -2.76 1.31 12.60
C LEU A 104 -4.11 0.67 12.28
N LEU A 105 -4.18 -0.15 11.24
CA LEU A 105 -5.41 -0.81 10.80
C LEU A 105 -5.77 -2.02 11.67
N ASN A 106 -4.76 -2.79 12.10
CA ASN A 106 -4.97 -3.93 12.99
C ASN A 106 -5.31 -3.51 14.43
N LYS A 107 -4.82 -2.34 14.88
CA LYS A 107 -5.01 -1.83 16.24
C LYS A 107 -6.40 -1.26 16.53
N GLU A 108 -7.17 -0.87 15.52
CA GLU A 108 -8.59 -0.48 15.67
C GLU A 108 -9.50 -1.63 16.11
N ASN A 109 -8.98 -2.85 16.25
CA ASN A 109 -9.74 -4.05 16.58
C ASN A 109 -9.66 -4.47 18.07
N ASN A 110 -9.25 -3.58 18.97
CA ASN A 110 -9.15 -3.83 20.42
C ASN A 110 -9.78 -2.70 21.25
#